data_AF-A0A969WQS8-F1
#
_entry.id   AF-A0A969WQS8-F1
#
_cell.length_a   1.000
_cell.length_b   1.000
_cell.length_c   1.000
_cell.angle_alpha   90.00
_cell.angle_beta   90.00
_cell.angle_gamma   90.00
#
_symmetry.space_group_name_H-M   'P 1'
#
loop_
_entity.id
_entity.type
_entity.pdbx_description
1 polymer ?
#
loop_
_entity_poly.entity_id
_entity_poly.type
_entity_poly.pdbx_seq_one_letter_code
_entity_poly.pdbx_strand_id
1 'polypeptide(L)' 'MNIRYIKHENIDKKLWDNCINSSQFPMIYASSDFLDIVSPNWAGIVLGNYETVMPVTFRKKLGI' A
#
# COMPACT_ATOMS: atom_id res chain seq x y z
N MET A 1 16.16 0.76 11.27
CA MET A 1 14.85 1.00 10.60
C MET A 1 15.11 1.37 9.16
N ASN A 2 14.68 0.53 8.20
CA ASN A 2 14.85 0.76 6.77
C ASN A 2 13.47 1.04 6.15
N ILE A 3 13.22 2.30 5.77
CA ILE A 3 11.98 2.73 5.12
C ILE A 3 12.26 2.79 3.63
N ARG A 4 11.43 2.10 2.84
CA ARG A 4 11.58 2.03 1.38
C ARG A 4 10.29 2.41 0.69
N TYR A 5 10.44 3.16 -0.40
CA TYR A 5 9.37 3.40 -1.35
C TYR A 5 9.38 2.27 -2.39
N ILE A 6 8.22 1.66 -2.61
CA ILE A 6 8.03 0.52 -3.50
C ILE A 6 7.00 0.90 -4.57
N LYS A 7 7.37 0.74 -5.84
CA LYS A 7 6.45 0.92 -6.97
C LYS A 7 5.41 -0.20 -6.97
N HIS A 8 4.21 0.09 -7.49
CA HIS A 8 3.09 -0.85 -7.59
C HIS A 8 3.49 -2.29 -7.99
N GLU A 9 4.25 -2.41 -9.08
CA GLU A 9 4.71 -3.69 -9.66
C GLU A 9 5.58 -4.54 -8.73
N ASN A 10 6.23 -3.91 -7.74
CA ASN A 10 7.14 -4.56 -6.79
C ASN A 10 6.48 -4.81 -5.43
N ILE A 11 5.18 -4.52 -5.28
CA ILE A 11 4.47 -4.74 -4.01
C ILE A 11 4.08 -6.21 -3.89
N ASP A 12 4.62 -6.89 -2.89
CA ASP A 12 4.09 -8.18 -2.43
C ASP A 12 2.76 -7.95 -1.70
N LYS A 13 1.65 -8.15 -2.42
CA LYS A 13 0.30 -7.95 -1.90
C LYS A 13 -0.03 -8.88 -0.72
N LYS A 14 0.54 -10.09 -0.70
CA LYS A 14 0.29 -11.04 0.38
C LYS A 14 0.92 -10.56 1.69
N LEU A 15 2.17 -10.10 1.64
CA LEU A 15 2.83 -9.51 2.81
C LEU A 15 2.18 -8.20 3.24
N TRP A 16 1.74 -7.39 2.26
CA TRP A 16 0.99 -6.16 2.50
C TRP A 16 -0.31 -6.39 3.26
N ASP A 17 -1.17 -7.26 2.76
CA ASP A 17 -2.46 -7.53 3.37
C ASP A 17 -2.32 -8.27 4.71
N ASN A 18 -1.30 -9.12 4.85
CA ASN A 18 -0.96 -9.72 6.14
C ASN A 18 -0.62 -8.66 7.19
N CYS A 19 0.16 -7.63 6.84
CA CYS A 19 0.49 -6.53 7.75
C CYS A 19 -0.79 -5.78 8.18
N ILE A 20 -1.69 -5.48 7.25
CA ILE A 20 -2.94 -4.77 7.53
C ILE A 20 -3.86 -5.62 8.41
N ASN A 21 -4.04 -6.90 8.08
CA ASN A 21 -4.89 -7.81 8.85
C ASN A 21 -4.34 -8.09 10.25
N SER A 22 -3.02 -7.96 10.45
CA SER A 22 -2.37 -8.10 11.75
C SER A 22 -2.38 -6.81 12.58
N SER A 23 -2.82 -5.68 12.01
CA SER A 23 -2.95 -4.41 12.72
C SER A 23 -4.05 -4.47 13.77
N GLN A 24 -3.87 -3.73 14.87
CA GLN A 24 -4.92 -3.55 15.88
C GLN A 24 -6.20 -2.93 15.28
N PHE A 25 -6.05 -2.14 14.23
CA PHE A 25 -7.13 -1.51 13.48
C PHE A 25 -6.94 -1.80 11.99
N PRO A 26 -7.43 -2.94 11.48
CA PRO A 26 -7.30 -3.28 10.07
C PRO A 26 -8.19 -2.33 9.24
N MET A 27 -7.55 -1.56 8.36
CA MET A 27 -8.23 -0.57 7.54
C MET A 27 -8.45 -1.14 6.15
N ILE A 28 -9.69 -1.50 5.82
CA ILE A 28 -10.05 -2.08 4.51
C ILE A 28 -9.61 -1.17 3.35
N TYR A 29 -9.63 0.15 3.55
CA TYR A 29 -9.19 1.10 2.51
C TYR A 29 -7.69 1.04 2.20
N ALA A 30 -6.90 0.40 3.05
CA ALA A 30 -5.47 0.20 2.82
C ALA A 30 -5.18 -1.18 2.18
N SER A 31 -6.18 -2.07 2.05
CA SER A 31 -5.98 -3.39 1.45
C SER A 31 -5.59 -3.25 -0.02
N SER A 32 -4.81 -4.21 -0.50
CA SER A 32 -4.32 -4.17 -1.88
C SER A 32 -5.48 -4.22 -2.89
N ASP A 33 -6.48 -5.07 -2.68
CA ASP A 33 -7.66 -5.18 -3.54
C ASP A 33 -8.45 -3.87 -3.62
N PHE A 34 -8.64 -3.18 -2.48
CA PHE A 34 -9.34 -1.90 -2.47
C PHE A 34 -8.55 -0.85 -3.24
N LEU A 35 -7.25 -0.74 -2.96
CA LEU A 35 -6.35 0.22 -3.60
C LEU A 35 -6.23 0.00 -5.10
N ASP A 36 -6.22 -1.25 -5.56
CA ASP A 36 -6.20 -1.60 -6.98
C ASP A 36 -7.42 -1.06 -7.73
N ILE A 37 -8.59 -1.08 -7.07
CA ILE A 37 -9.85 -0.60 -7.65
C ILE A 37 -9.89 0.94 -7.64
N VAL A 38 -9.57 1.58 -6.50
CA VAL A 38 -9.79 3.03 -6.32
C VAL A 38 -8.62 3.89 -6.78
N SER A 39 -7.39 3.36 -6.80
CA SER A 39 -6.18 4.07 -7.18
C SER A 39 -5.24 3.12 -7.95
N PRO A 40 -5.57 2.76 -9.20
CA PRO A 40 -4.73 1.89 -10.00
C PRO A 40 -3.30 2.45 -10.12
N ASN A 41 -2.31 1.56 -10.05
CA ASN A 41 -0.87 1.89 -10.02
C ASN A 41 -0.41 2.69 -8.80
N TRP A 42 -1.10 2.59 -7.66
CA TRP A 42 -0.65 3.12 -6.38
C TRP A 42 0.74 2.56 -5.97
N ALA A 43 1.49 3.32 -5.19
CA ALA A 43 2.80 2.90 -4.67
C ALA A 43 2.72 2.71 -3.15
N GLY A 44 3.69 2.01 -2.56
CA GLY A 44 3.72 1.73 -1.13
C GLY A 44 4.96 2.29 -0.45
N ILE A 45 4.81 2.72 0.80
CA ILE A 45 5.94 2.89 1.72
C ILE A 45 5.93 1.71 2.67
N VAL A 46 7.07 1.03 2.78
CA VAL A 46 7.23 -0.16 3.62
C VAL A 46 8.40 0.03 4.57
N LEU A 47 8.17 -0.31 5.84
CA LEU A 47 9.22 -0.44 6.84
C LEU A 47 9.67 -1.90 6.94
N GLY A 48 10.97 -2.13 6.85
CA GLY A 48 11.56 -3.47 7.03
C GLY A 48 11.05 -4.45 5.97
N ASN A 49 10.54 -5.59 6.44
CA ASN A 49 9.91 -6.63 5.62
C ASN A 49 8.38 -6.63 5.81
N TYR A 50 7.72 -5.52 5.47
CA TYR A 50 6.27 -5.35 5.64
C TYR A 50 5.82 -5.36 7.11
N GLU A 51 6.67 -4.89 8.02
CA GLU A 51 6.31 -4.71 9.44
C GLU A 51 5.33 -3.53 9.61
N THR A 52 5.45 -2.54 8.73
CA THR A 52 4.53 -1.41 8.64
C THR A 52 4.38 -1.01 7.18
N VAL A 53 3.15 -0.72 6.78
CA VAL A 53 2.81 -0.36 5.40
C VAL A 53 2.00 0.93 5.38
N MET A 54 2.23 1.77 4.36
CA MET A 54 1.46 2.97 4.10
C MET A 54 1.24 3.13 2.60
N PRO A 55 -0.01 3.10 2.11
CA PRO A 55 -0.28 3.29 0.69
C PRO A 55 -0.09 4.75 0.28
N VAL A 56 0.48 4.93 -0.90
CA VAL A 56 0.67 6.21 -1.59
C VAL A 56 -0.17 6.17 -2.86
N THR A 57 -1.34 6.81 -2.78
CA THR A 57 -2.28 6.91 -3.89
C THR A 57 -1.99 8.18 -4.69
N PHE A 58 -2.16 8.07 -6.02
CA PHE A 58 -2.00 9.20 -6.93
C PHE A 58 -3.33 9.49 -7.59
N ARG A 59 -3.66 10.77 -7.73
CA ARG A 59 -4.83 11.21 -8.49
C ARG A 59 -4.41 12.34 -9.41
N LYS A 60 -4.74 12.19 -10.69
CA LYS A 60 -4.67 13.27 -11.67
C LYS A 60 -6.01 14.01 -11.65
N LYS A 61 -6.01 15.31 -11.36
CA LYS A 61 -7.21 16.14 -11.33
C LYS A 61 -7.11 17.17 -12.46
N LEU A 62 -8.06 17.17 -13.39
CA LEU A 62 -8.08 18.06 -14.56
C LEU A 62 -6.86 17.90 -15.50
N GLY A 63 -6.29 16.70 -15.59
CA GLY A 63 -5.13 16.47 -16.45
C GLY A 63 -3.80 16.94 -15.85
N ILE A 64 -3.80 17.33 -14.57
CA ILE A 64 -2.64 17.76 -13.77
C ILE A 64 -2.53 16.90 -12.50
#